data_AF-A0A849IA80-F1
#
_entry.id   AF-A0A849IA80-F1
#
_cell.length_a   1.000
_cell.length_b   1.000
_cell.length_c   1.000
_cell.angle_alpha   90.00
_cell.angle_beta   90.00
_cell.angle_gamma   90.00
#
_symmetry.space_group_name_H-M   'P 1'
#
loop_
_entity.id
_entity.type
_entity.pdbx_description
1 polymer ?
#
loop_
_entity_poly.entity_id
_entity_poly.type
_entity_poly.pdbx_seq_one_letter_code
_entity_poly.pdbx_strand_id
1 'polypeptide(L)'
;MPAPSCPASSRSATHRSALRGRPLVLVPGDAEFAGDTPVRDAIARRRKLARDLGITLLCDDLVRLPGPDGRGVFVIGACLWTDWALGYPCTASQARAYARDAWPGERPTLLGSGRPLAPHDVSGLHARSRAFIEDCLASIVVQAGGHGASPRTLVRDVQRGDRAVVVTHFAPSVCSLPPEIAARRWEPWRAAFLASNLESVMTRWGAPVLWLHGHVPRPVSYRLGDTRVVANPGGPARGNPRFDPALVLEV
;
A
#
# COMPACT_ATOMS: atom_id res chain seq x y z
N MET A 1 -35.53 11.10 29.69
CA MET A 1 -34.15 10.73 30.07
C MET A 1 -33.24 11.13 28.92
N PRO A 2 -32.26 12.03 29.10
CA PRO A 2 -31.34 12.39 28.03
C PRO A 2 -30.30 11.28 27.83
N ALA A 3 -29.97 11.01 26.56
CA ALA A 3 -28.98 10.02 26.16
C ALA A 3 -27.58 10.37 26.68
N PRO A 4 -26.73 9.39 27.02
CA PRO A 4 -25.37 9.66 27.47
C PRO A 4 -24.54 10.21 26.31
N SER A 5 -24.02 11.42 26.50
CA SER A 5 -23.06 12.06 25.62
C SER A 5 -21.77 11.23 25.54
N CYS A 6 -21.40 10.81 24.33
CA CYS A 6 -20.14 10.15 24.03
C CYS A 6 -18.96 11.12 24.29
N PRO A 7 -17.93 10.74 25.07
CA PRO A 7 -16.80 11.62 25.36
C PRO A 7 -15.82 11.64 24.17
N ALA A 8 -16.15 12.42 23.14
CA ALA A 8 -15.25 12.73 22.04
C ALA A 8 -14.56 14.08 22.30
N SER A 9 -13.52 14.15 23.15
CA SER A 9 -12.72 15.40 23.19
C SER A 9 -11.29 15.35 23.74
N SER A 10 -10.81 14.32 24.45
CA SER A 10 -9.45 14.38 25.02
C SER A 10 -8.37 13.64 24.23
N ARG A 11 -8.70 12.58 23.48
CA ARG A 11 -7.68 11.75 22.79
C ARG A 11 -7.30 12.21 21.38
N SER A 12 -8.17 12.93 20.67
CA SER A 12 -7.86 13.39 19.30
C SER A 12 -6.90 14.59 19.26
N ALA A 13 -6.86 15.38 20.34
CA ALA A 13 -5.98 16.53 20.49
C ALA A 13 -4.50 16.14 20.65
N THR A 14 -4.21 15.06 21.40
CA THR A 14 -2.84 14.56 21.65
C THR A 14 -2.18 13.94 20.42
N HIS A 15 -2.94 13.30 19.52
CA HIS A 15 -2.38 12.81 18.25
C HIS A 15 -2.05 13.96 17.29
N ARG A 16 -2.90 15.00 17.25
CA ARG A 16 -2.64 16.19 16.43
C ARG A 16 -1.37 16.93 16.86
N SER A 17 -0.99 16.91 18.14
CA SER A 17 0.27 17.51 18.58
C SER A 17 1.50 16.66 18.25
N ALA A 18 1.41 15.33 18.31
CA ALA A 18 2.53 14.42 18.04
C ALA A 18 2.96 14.39 16.56
N LEU A 19 2.05 14.72 15.64
CA LEU A 19 2.30 14.73 14.20
C LEU A 19 2.71 16.12 13.66
N ARG A 20 2.65 17.18 14.48
CA ARG A 20 3.03 18.53 14.04
C ARG A 20 4.49 18.56 13.58
N GLY A 21 4.72 19.16 12.41
CA GLY A 21 6.05 19.33 11.83
C GLY A 21 6.68 18.04 11.28
N ARG A 22 6.00 16.89 11.36
CA ARG A 22 6.48 15.63 10.77
C ARG A 22 6.03 15.51 9.31
N PRO A 23 6.86 14.95 8.41
CA PRO A 23 6.46 14.66 7.05
C PRO A 23 5.22 13.74 7.02
N LEU A 24 4.21 14.10 6.24
CA LEU A 24 3.02 13.28 6.03
C LEU A 24 3.11 12.60 4.67
N VAL A 25 3.14 11.27 4.68
CA VAL A 25 3.16 10.43 3.47
C VAL A 25 1.81 9.74 3.32
N LEU A 26 1.24 9.78 2.12
CA LEU A 26 -0.03 9.16 1.79
C LEU A 26 0.12 8.24 0.58
N VAL A 27 -0.38 7.01 0.68
CA VAL A 27 -0.56 6.10 -0.46
C VAL A 27 -2.07 5.99 -0.74
N PRO A 28 -2.55 6.28 -1.95
CA PRO A 28 -3.97 6.15 -2.28
C PRO A 28 -4.36 4.68 -2.36
N GLY A 29 -5.57 4.36 -1.90
CA GLY A 29 -6.23 3.08 -2.12
C GLY A 29 -7.15 3.09 -3.34
N ASP A 30 -7.84 1.97 -3.53
CA ASP A 30 -8.80 1.78 -4.63
C ASP A 30 -9.98 2.76 -4.54
N ALA A 31 -10.48 3.01 -3.33
CA ALA A 31 -11.57 3.96 -3.08
C ALA A 31 -11.19 5.40 -3.50
N GLU A 32 -9.92 5.79 -3.38
CA GLU A 32 -9.45 7.08 -3.87
C GLU A 32 -9.47 7.18 -5.40
N PHE A 33 -9.68 6.11 -6.17
CA PHE A 33 -9.83 6.18 -7.63
C PHE A 33 -11.28 6.10 -8.12
N ALA A 34 -12.23 5.81 -7.23
CA ALA A 34 -13.64 5.64 -7.56
C ALA A 34 -14.33 6.95 -7.97
N GLY A 35 -15.22 6.87 -8.97
CA GLY A 35 -16.06 7.97 -9.45
C GLY A 35 -15.74 8.39 -10.89
N ASP A 36 -16.23 9.57 -11.28
CA ASP A 36 -16.33 9.96 -12.69
C ASP A 36 -15.03 10.49 -13.31
N THR A 37 -13.92 10.46 -12.55
CA THR A 37 -12.61 10.90 -13.02
C THR A 37 -11.76 9.69 -13.37
N PRO A 38 -11.24 9.58 -14.61
CA PRO A 38 -10.32 8.53 -14.98
C PRO A 38 -9.11 8.42 -14.04
N VAL A 39 -8.60 7.21 -13.79
CA VAL A 39 -7.46 6.96 -12.87
C VAL A 39 -6.29 7.93 -13.09
N ARG A 40 -5.90 8.15 -14.36
CA ARG A 40 -4.81 9.05 -14.72
C ARG A 40 -5.04 10.48 -14.21
N ASP A 41 -6.24 11.00 -14.43
CA ASP A 41 -6.61 12.37 -14.07
C ASP A 41 -6.86 12.48 -12.56
N ALA A 42 -7.39 11.42 -11.96
CA ALA A 42 -7.59 11.29 -10.53
C ALA A 42 -6.25 11.40 -9.77
N ILE A 43 -5.19 10.77 -10.28
CA ILE A 43 -3.81 10.89 -9.74
C ILE A 43 -3.31 12.32 -9.91
N ALA A 44 -3.43 12.91 -11.10
CA ALA A 44 -2.93 14.25 -11.37
C ALA A 44 -3.56 15.31 -10.46
N ARG A 45 -4.90 15.28 -10.31
CA ARG A 45 -5.63 16.17 -9.40
C ARG A 45 -5.23 15.97 -7.94
N ARG A 46 -5.07 14.72 -7.50
CA ARG A 46 -4.65 14.40 -6.12
C ARG A 46 -3.22 14.82 -5.83
N ARG A 47 -2.29 14.66 -6.77
CA ARG A 47 -0.92 15.18 -6.63
C ARG A 47 -0.91 16.69 -6.44
N LYS A 48 -1.76 17.43 -7.17
CA LYS A 48 -1.92 18.87 -6.96
C LYS A 48 -2.44 19.17 -5.55
N LEU A 49 -3.55 18.55 -5.15
CA LEU A 49 -4.14 18.77 -3.82
C LEU A 49 -3.19 18.39 -2.68
N ALA A 50 -2.46 17.27 -2.82
CA ALA A 50 -1.51 16.82 -1.82
C ALA A 50 -0.38 17.83 -1.63
N ARG A 51 0.16 18.41 -2.72
CA ARG A 51 1.13 19.51 -2.63
C ARG A 51 0.56 20.73 -1.92
N ASP A 52 -0.66 21.14 -2.27
CA ASP A 52 -1.35 22.29 -1.66
C ASP A 52 -1.57 22.08 -0.15
N LEU A 53 -1.63 20.82 0.32
CA LEU A 53 -1.81 20.44 1.73
C LEU A 53 -0.50 20.03 2.45
N GLY A 54 0.65 20.07 1.79
CA GLY A 54 1.93 19.61 2.38
C GLY A 54 2.00 18.10 2.61
N ILE A 55 1.29 17.31 1.81
CA ILE A 55 1.24 15.85 1.84
C ILE A 55 2.08 15.28 0.70
N THR A 56 2.99 14.36 1.01
CA THR A 56 3.71 13.58 0.01
C THR A 56 2.85 12.40 -0.42
N LEU A 57 2.13 12.55 -1.54
CA LEU A 57 1.34 11.47 -2.15
C LEU A 57 2.23 10.54 -2.98
N LEU A 58 2.30 9.26 -2.61
CA LEU A 58 3.06 8.23 -3.32
C LEU A 58 2.12 7.29 -4.07
N CYS A 59 2.20 7.29 -5.40
CA CYS A 59 1.45 6.41 -6.28
C CYS A 59 2.35 5.94 -7.41
N ASP A 60 2.99 4.79 -7.21
CA ASP A 60 4.17 4.34 -7.97
C ASP A 60 5.25 5.44 -7.92
N ASP A 61 5.52 5.90 -6.70
CA ASP A 61 6.44 7.01 -6.39
C ASP A 61 7.18 6.74 -5.08
N LEU A 62 8.20 7.53 -4.79
CA LEU A 62 9.00 7.37 -3.57
C LEU A 62 9.47 8.69 -2.98
N VAL A 63 9.84 8.65 -1.69
CA VAL A 63 10.51 9.77 -1.02
C VAL A 63 11.60 9.26 -0.09
N ARG A 64 12.74 9.94 -0.02
CA ARG A 64 13.75 9.70 1.00
C ARG A 64 13.46 10.59 2.21
N LEU A 65 13.20 9.96 3.36
CA LEU A 65 13.10 10.66 4.64
C LEU A 65 14.47 10.63 5.33
N PRO A 66 15.05 11.77 5.70
CA PRO A 66 16.33 11.79 6.42
C PRO A 66 16.14 11.26 7.84
N GLY A 67 17.06 10.42 8.29
CA GLY A 67 17.18 9.96 9.67
C GLY A 67 18.15 10.83 10.48
N PRO A 68 18.11 10.71 11.81
CA PRO A 68 18.91 11.55 12.72
C PRO A 68 20.42 11.27 12.64
N ASP A 69 20.83 10.10 12.14
CA ASP A 69 22.22 9.67 11.99
C ASP A 69 22.79 9.93 10.57
N GLY A 70 22.07 10.71 9.75
CA GLY A 70 22.42 10.99 8.35
C GLY A 70 22.00 9.88 7.37
N ARG A 71 21.69 8.68 7.87
CA ARG A 71 21.09 7.61 7.06
C ARG A 71 19.63 7.94 6.81
N GLY A 72 19.16 7.62 5.61
CA GLY A 72 17.80 7.89 5.19
C GLY A 72 16.98 6.61 5.09
N VAL A 73 15.67 6.80 5.12
CA VAL A 73 14.69 5.75 4.82
C VAL A 73 13.97 6.15 3.54
N PHE A 74 14.12 5.34 2.50
CA PHE A 74 13.31 5.43 1.30
C PHE A 74 11.94 4.82 1.57
N VAL A 75 10.90 5.62 1.46
CA VAL A 75 9.51 5.17 1.50
C VAL A 75 9.01 5.04 0.07
N ILE A 76 8.76 3.81 -0.36
CA ILE A 76 8.27 3.45 -1.68
C ILE A 76 6.76 3.22 -1.57
N GLY A 77 5.95 3.98 -2.30
CA GLY A 77 4.50 3.93 -2.18
C GLY A 77 3.80 3.59 -3.48
N ALA A 78 2.89 2.62 -3.44
CA ALA A 78 2.06 2.23 -4.56
C ALA A 78 0.69 1.75 -4.09
N CYS A 79 -0.37 1.96 -4.87
CA CYS A 79 -1.65 1.31 -4.57
C CYS A 79 -1.47 -0.23 -4.52
N LEU A 80 -0.55 -0.76 -5.34
CA LEU A 80 -0.26 -2.17 -5.59
C LEU A 80 -1.33 -2.89 -6.39
N TRP A 81 -2.63 -2.60 -6.19
CA TRP A 81 -3.71 -3.33 -6.84
C TRP A 81 -3.58 -4.86 -6.65
N THR A 82 -4.27 -5.66 -7.45
CA THR A 82 -4.19 -7.13 -7.39
C THR A 82 -3.95 -7.76 -8.76
N ASP A 83 -3.15 -8.82 -8.79
CA ASP A 83 -2.98 -9.74 -9.93
C ASP A 83 -4.08 -10.81 -10.04
N TRP A 84 -4.94 -10.90 -9.02
CA TRP A 84 -5.96 -11.94 -8.83
C TRP A 84 -5.40 -13.36 -8.68
N ALA A 85 -4.08 -13.51 -8.48
CA ALA A 85 -3.38 -14.78 -8.59
C ALA A 85 -3.08 -15.44 -7.23
N LEU A 86 -3.66 -14.93 -6.13
CA LEU A 86 -3.40 -15.44 -4.79
C LEU A 86 -3.68 -16.95 -4.68
N GLY A 87 -2.69 -17.69 -4.19
CA GLY A 87 -2.68 -19.15 -4.13
C GLY A 87 -1.99 -19.77 -5.34
N TYR A 88 -2.69 -19.92 -6.46
CA TYR A 88 -2.10 -20.50 -7.68
C TYR A 88 -2.31 -19.58 -8.89
N PRO A 89 -1.27 -19.28 -9.69
CA PRO A 89 -1.40 -18.47 -10.90
C PRO A 89 -2.46 -18.98 -11.88
N CYS A 90 -2.65 -20.30 -11.98
CA CYS A 90 -3.67 -20.91 -12.85
C CYS A 90 -5.11 -20.53 -12.45
N THR A 91 -5.34 -20.14 -11.19
CA THR A 91 -6.68 -19.73 -10.71
C THR A 91 -6.99 -18.26 -10.95
N ALA A 92 -6.02 -17.46 -11.42
CA ALA A 92 -6.20 -16.02 -11.62
C ALA A 92 -7.29 -15.69 -12.66
N SER A 93 -7.36 -16.47 -13.74
CA SER A 93 -8.41 -16.30 -14.76
C SER A 93 -9.80 -16.57 -14.20
N GLN A 94 -9.94 -17.57 -13.32
CA GLN A 94 -11.20 -17.87 -12.66
C GLN A 94 -11.59 -16.76 -11.69
N ALA A 95 -10.66 -16.29 -10.85
CA ALA A 95 -10.90 -15.17 -9.94
C ALA A 95 -11.35 -13.91 -10.68
N ARG A 96 -10.69 -13.56 -11.79
CA ARG A 96 -11.09 -12.43 -12.65
C ARG A 96 -12.45 -12.63 -13.32
N ALA A 97 -12.80 -13.86 -13.69
CA ALA A 97 -14.11 -14.15 -14.27
C ALA A 97 -15.22 -13.87 -13.26
N TYR A 98 -15.10 -14.39 -12.02
CA TYR A 98 -16.05 -14.08 -10.95
C TYR A 98 -16.08 -12.59 -10.59
N ALA A 99 -14.91 -11.97 -10.47
CA ALA A 99 -14.82 -10.56 -10.12
C ALA A 99 -15.45 -9.63 -11.18
N ARG A 100 -15.56 -10.06 -12.43
CA ARG A 100 -16.16 -9.24 -13.50
C ARG A 100 -17.58 -8.81 -13.14
N ASP A 101 -18.34 -9.69 -12.51
CA ASP A 101 -19.74 -9.46 -12.19
C ASP A 101 -19.94 -9.10 -10.71
N ALA A 102 -19.09 -9.59 -9.82
CA ALA A 102 -19.22 -9.40 -8.37
C ALA A 102 -18.48 -8.17 -7.80
N TRP A 103 -17.44 -7.68 -8.49
CA TRP A 103 -16.62 -6.56 -8.03
C TRP A 103 -17.11 -5.15 -8.41
N PRO A 104 -17.87 -4.90 -9.50
CA PRO A 104 -18.28 -3.53 -9.83
C PRO A 104 -19.09 -2.93 -8.69
N GLY A 105 -18.44 -2.08 -7.88
CA GLY A 105 -19.10 -1.34 -6.82
C GLY A 105 -20.01 -0.25 -7.39
N GLU A 106 -20.81 0.38 -6.53
CA GLU A 106 -21.73 1.45 -6.92
C GLU A 106 -21.04 2.62 -7.65
N ARG A 107 -19.74 2.85 -7.37
CA ARG A 107 -18.91 3.86 -8.03
C ARG A 107 -17.68 3.21 -8.65
N PRO A 108 -17.72 2.83 -9.93
CA PRO A 108 -16.56 2.21 -10.57
C PRO A 108 -15.40 3.20 -10.69
N THR A 109 -14.20 2.66 -10.77
CA THR A 109 -13.02 3.41 -11.22
C THR A 109 -13.04 3.44 -12.74
N LEU A 110 -12.78 4.60 -13.36
CA LEU A 110 -12.82 4.76 -14.81
C LEU A 110 -11.43 4.77 -15.46
N LEU A 111 -11.34 4.25 -16.68
CA LEU A 111 -10.19 4.42 -17.56
C LEU A 111 -10.28 5.74 -18.34
N GLY A 112 -9.19 6.14 -18.98
CA GLY A 112 -9.16 7.34 -19.83
C GLY A 112 -10.15 7.32 -21.00
N SER A 113 -10.61 6.13 -21.40
CA SER A 113 -11.66 5.95 -22.40
C SER A 113 -13.08 6.15 -21.84
N GLY A 114 -13.25 6.39 -20.54
CA GLY A 114 -14.55 6.43 -19.86
C GLY A 114 -15.12 5.05 -19.50
N ARG A 115 -14.49 3.96 -19.95
CA ARG A 115 -14.90 2.59 -19.59
C ARG A 115 -14.58 2.29 -18.11
N PRO A 116 -15.46 1.59 -17.38
CA PRO A 116 -15.12 1.03 -16.07
C PRO A 116 -13.90 0.11 -16.11
N LEU A 117 -13.08 0.22 -15.08
CA LEU A 117 -11.89 -0.59 -14.89
C LEU A 117 -12.30 -2.04 -14.60
N ALA A 118 -11.82 -2.98 -15.41
CA ALA A 118 -12.17 -4.39 -15.28
C ALA A 118 -11.05 -5.16 -14.56
N PRO A 119 -11.31 -6.38 -14.05
CA PRO A 119 -10.30 -7.16 -13.33
C PRO A 119 -8.98 -7.37 -14.10
N HIS A 120 -9.03 -7.46 -15.43
CA HIS A 120 -7.82 -7.57 -16.26
C HIS A 120 -7.00 -6.27 -16.25
N ASP A 121 -7.65 -5.10 -16.30
CA ASP A 121 -6.97 -3.80 -16.21
C ASP A 121 -6.26 -3.66 -14.85
N VAL A 122 -6.90 -4.11 -13.76
CA VAL A 122 -6.31 -4.14 -12.40
C VAL A 122 -5.02 -4.96 -12.39
N SER A 123 -5.01 -6.13 -13.04
CA SER A 123 -3.81 -6.97 -13.08
C SER A 123 -2.65 -6.30 -13.83
N GLY A 124 -2.94 -5.47 -14.84
CA GLY A 124 -1.94 -4.64 -15.50
C GLY A 124 -1.40 -3.53 -14.61
N LEU A 125 -2.27 -2.86 -13.84
CA LEU A 125 -1.85 -1.86 -12.85
C LEU A 125 -1.00 -2.50 -11.75
N HIS A 126 -1.36 -3.70 -11.31
CA HIS A 126 -0.58 -4.46 -10.33
C HIS A 126 0.83 -4.78 -10.85
N ALA A 127 0.93 -5.33 -12.06
CA ALA A 127 2.22 -5.63 -12.67
C ALA A 127 3.14 -4.39 -12.73
N ARG A 128 2.57 -3.22 -13.06
CA ARG A 128 3.29 -1.94 -13.07
C ARG A 128 3.77 -1.52 -11.68
N SER A 129 2.87 -1.54 -10.68
CA SER A 129 3.23 -1.17 -9.29
C SER A 129 4.29 -2.12 -8.71
N ARG A 130 4.15 -3.42 -8.97
CA ARG A 130 5.13 -4.43 -8.56
C ARG A 130 6.49 -4.18 -9.19
N ALA A 131 6.55 -3.97 -10.51
CA ALA A 131 7.81 -3.67 -11.20
C ALA A 131 8.48 -2.41 -10.63
N PHE A 132 7.71 -1.34 -10.40
CA PHE A 132 8.22 -0.11 -9.77
C PHE A 132 8.84 -0.37 -8.39
N ILE A 133 8.13 -1.10 -7.52
CA ILE A 133 8.64 -1.46 -6.18
C ILE A 133 9.94 -2.25 -6.32
N GLU A 134 9.95 -3.28 -7.18
CA GLU A 134 11.09 -4.15 -7.34
C GLU A 134 12.33 -3.41 -7.88
N ASP A 135 12.15 -2.52 -8.85
CA ASP A 135 13.22 -1.70 -9.44
C ASP A 135 13.77 -0.68 -8.43
N CYS A 136 12.91 -0.09 -7.59
CA CYS A 136 13.33 0.82 -6.52
C CYS A 136 14.18 0.08 -5.48
N LEU A 137 13.70 -1.06 -5.00
CA LEU A 137 14.42 -1.88 -4.01
C LEU A 137 15.79 -2.33 -4.54
N ALA A 138 15.85 -2.80 -5.79
CA ALA A 138 17.10 -3.18 -6.44
C ALA A 138 18.05 -1.98 -6.57
N SER A 139 17.55 -0.82 -6.99
CA SER A 139 18.33 0.41 -7.11
C SER A 139 18.92 0.85 -5.77
N ILE A 140 18.13 0.77 -4.69
CA ILE A 140 18.56 1.17 -3.35
C ILE A 140 19.62 0.21 -2.81
N VAL A 141 19.38 -1.10 -2.84
CA VAL A 141 20.33 -2.06 -2.23
C VAL A 141 21.69 -2.05 -2.92
N VAL A 142 21.72 -1.91 -4.25
CA VAL A 142 22.95 -1.83 -5.03
C VAL A 142 23.78 -0.62 -4.58
N GLN A 143 23.17 0.57 -4.55
CA GLN A 143 23.87 1.80 -4.18
C GLN A 143 24.22 1.86 -2.69
N ALA A 144 23.32 1.43 -1.80
CA ALA A 144 23.57 1.37 -0.36
C ALA A 144 24.69 0.36 -0.02
N GLY A 145 24.88 -0.66 -0.85
CA GLY A 145 26.00 -1.59 -0.81
C GLY A 145 27.35 -0.99 -1.24
N GLY A 146 27.36 0.24 -1.77
CA GLY A 146 28.56 0.94 -2.24
C GLY A 146 28.84 0.76 -3.73
N HIS A 147 27.93 0.16 -4.50
CA HIS A 147 28.07 0.08 -5.94
C HIS A 147 27.57 1.36 -6.62
N GLY A 148 28.16 1.71 -7.76
CA GLY A 148 27.74 2.88 -8.52
C GLY A 148 26.30 2.78 -9.03
N ALA A 149 25.63 3.93 -9.15
CA ALA A 149 24.30 4.02 -9.74
C ALA A 149 24.31 3.65 -11.23
N SER A 150 23.37 2.83 -11.67
CA SER A 150 23.12 2.64 -13.10
C SER A 150 22.69 3.96 -13.74
N PRO A 151 23.12 4.28 -14.99
CA PRO A 151 22.69 5.49 -15.69
C PRO A 151 21.17 5.66 -15.77
N ARG A 152 20.43 4.53 -15.78
CA ARG A 152 18.96 4.48 -15.87
C ARG A 152 18.29 4.06 -14.56
N THR A 153 18.98 4.17 -13.43
CA THR A 153 18.38 3.85 -12.12
C THR A 153 17.17 4.75 -11.84
N LEU A 154 16.13 4.18 -11.24
CA LEU A 154 14.96 4.93 -10.78
C LEU A 154 15.25 5.75 -9.52
N VAL A 155 16.24 5.33 -8.71
CA VAL A 155 16.56 5.94 -7.42
C VAL A 155 17.98 6.43 -7.45
N ARG A 156 18.20 7.72 -7.17
CA ARG A 156 19.54 8.33 -7.12
C ARG A 156 19.87 8.78 -5.69
N ASP A 157 21.13 9.16 -5.50
CA ASP A 157 21.63 9.79 -4.28
C ASP A 157 21.44 8.92 -3.02
N VAL A 158 21.40 7.60 -3.21
CA VAL A 158 21.32 6.62 -2.12
C VAL A 158 22.64 6.62 -1.37
N GLN A 159 22.58 6.78 -0.06
CA GLN A 159 23.75 6.78 0.81
C GLN A 159 24.01 5.39 1.38
N ARG A 160 25.27 5.12 1.76
CA ARG A 160 25.64 3.86 2.40
C ARG A 160 24.84 3.68 3.69
N GLY A 161 24.15 2.55 3.81
CA GLY A 161 23.32 2.23 4.97
C GLY A 161 21.91 2.83 4.94
N ASP A 162 21.51 3.49 3.86
CA ASP A 162 20.09 3.83 3.64
C ASP A 162 19.24 2.55 3.58
N ARG A 163 18.00 2.65 4.07
CA ARG A 163 17.06 1.52 4.14
C ARG A 163 15.81 1.79 3.30
N ALA A 164 15.09 0.73 2.95
CA ALA A 164 13.85 0.83 2.20
C ALA A 164 12.65 0.33 3.03
N VAL A 165 11.56 1.08 2.96
CA VAL A 165 10.23 0.75 3.48
C VAL A 165 9.25 0.79 2.32
N VAL A 166 8.41 -0.23 2.22
CA VAL A 166 7.35 -0.28 1.21
C VAL A 166 6.01 0.01 1.88
N VAL A 167 5.16 0.81 1.24
CA VAL A 167 3.81 1.13 1.69
C VAL A 167 2.84 0.86 0.55
N THR A 168 1.91 -0.07 0.76
CA THR A 168 0.90 -0.42 -0.25
C THR A 168 -0.52 -0.30 0.28
N HIS A 169 -1.51 -0.14 -0.60
CA HIS A 169 -2.89 -0.27 -0.15
C HIS A 169 -3.25 -1.75 0.04
N PHE A 170 -3.04 -2.55 -1.01
CA PHE A 170 -3.32 -4.00 -1.01
C PHE A 170 -2.27 -4.80 -0.24
N ALA A 171 -2.68 -5.95 0.29
CA ALA A 171 -1.80 -6.78 1.10
C ALA A 171 -0.78 -7.55 0.23
N PRO A 172 0.49 -7.66 0.66
CA PRO A 172 1.55 -8.29 -0.12
C PRO A 172 1.69 -9.80 0.11
N SER A 173 0.88 -10.39 1.00
CA SER A 173 0.89 -11.83 1.29
C SER A 173 -0.45 -12.29 1.86
N VAL A 174 -0.75 -13.58 1.65
CA VAL A 174 -1.89 -14.28 2.25
C VAL A 174 -1.84 -14.30 3.78
N CYS A 175 -0.64 -14.20 4.38
CA CYS A 175 -0.44 -14.15 5.83
C CYS A 175 -1.12 -12.93 6.47
N SER A 176 -1.44 -11.89 5.69
CA SER A 176 -2.21 -10.74 6.15
C SER A 176 -3.71 -10.99 6.25
N LEU A 177 -4.22 -12.11 5.75
CA LEU A 177 -5.64 -12.43 5.74
C LEU A 177 -6.05 -13.30 6.94
N PRO A 178 -7.27 -13.15 7.48
CA PRO A 178 -7.84 -14.11 8.42
C PRO A 178 -7.92 -15.52 7.82
N PRO A 179 -7.78 -16.60 8.62
CA PRO A 179 -7.85 -17.97 8.12
C PRO A 179 -9.10 -18.29 7.28
N GLU A 180 -10.23 -17.68 7.61
CA GLU A 180 -11.52 -17.90 6.93
C GLU A 180 -11.49 -17.38 5.48
N ILE A 181 -10.80 -16.25 5.26
CA ILE A 181 -10.59 -15.67 3.94
C ILE A 181 -9.43 -16.37 3.23
N ALA A 182 -8.33 -16.60 3.95
CA ALA A 182 -7.11 -17.23 3.44
C ALA A 182 -7.36 -18.67 2.95
N ALA A 183 -8.30 -19.40 3.57
CA ALA A 183 -8.66 -20.75 3.17
C ALA A 183 -9.43 -20.81 1.85
N ARG A 184 -9.88 -19.67 1.29
CA ARG A 184 -10.51 -19.56 -0.05
C ARG A 184 -11.73 -20.47 -0.26
N ARG A 185 -12.38 -20.90 0.82
CA ARG A 185 -13.37 -22.00 0.81
C ARG A 185 -14.70 -21.64 0.15
N TRP A 186 -15.02 -20.35 0.02
CA TRP A 186 -16.34 -19.92 -0.44
C TRP A 186 -16.27 -19.00 -1.67
N GLU A 187 -15.29 -18.09 -1.73
CA GLU A 187 -15.17 -17.12 -2.82
C GLU A 187 -13.68 -16.83 -3.12
N PRO A 188 -13.01 -17.63 -3.98
CA PRO A 188 -11.58 -17.49 -4.27
C PRO A 188 -11.17 -16.09 -4.74
N TRP A 189 -12.09 -15.37 -5.39
CA TRP A 189 -11.86 -14.01 -5.88
C TRP A 189 -11.72 -12.98 -4.74
N ARG A 190 -12.34 -13.17 -3.57
CA ARG A 190 -12.25 -12.21 -2.46
C ARG A 190 -10.87 -12.19 -1.81
N ALA A 191 -10.30 -13.36 -1.57
CA ALA A 191 -8.93 -13.45 -1.06
C ALA A 191 -7.95 -12.86 -2.08
N ALA A 192 -8.13 -13.21 -3.36
CA ALA A 192 -7.34 -12.68 -4.45
C ALA A 192 -7.53 -11.17 -4.67
N PHE A 193 -8.69 -10.60 -4.34
CA PHE A 193 -8.90 -9.17 -4.33
C PHE A 193 -8.07 -8.48 -3.25
N LEU A 194 -8.05 -9.03 -2.03
CA LEU A 194 -7.42 -8.39 -0.88
C LEU A 194 -5.88 -8.48 -0.88
N ALA A 195 -5.31 -9.56 -1.41
CA ALA A 195 -3.88 -9.81 -1.36
C ALA A 195 -3.32 -10.43 -2.65
N SER A 196 -2.05 -10.13 -2.92
CA SER A 196 -1.22 -10.82 -3.91
C SER A 196 -0.03 -11.51 -3.21
N ASN A 197 0.66 -12.43 -3.88
CA ASN A 197 1.86 -13.08 -3.33
C ASN A 197 3.14 -12.36 -3.78
N LEU A 198 3.67 -11.49 -2.90
CA LEU A 198 4.93 -10.77 -3.09
C LEU A 198 6.00 -11.25 -2.09
N GLU A 199 5.85 -12.44 -1.51
CA GLU A 199 6.76 -12.94 -0.48
C GLU A 199 8.21 -13.09 -0.99
N SER A 200 8.40 -13.39 -2.28
CA SER A 200 9.73 -13.45 -2.89
C SER A 200 10.45 -12.09 -2.94
N VAL A 201 9.70 -10.98 -2.91
CA VAL A 201 10.29 -9.63 -2.81
C VAL A 201 10.84 -9.38 -1.40
N MET A 202 10.28 -10.06 -0.39
CA MET A 202 10.65 -9.91 1.02
C MET A 202 11.81 -10.81 1.46
N THR A 203 12.13 -11.83 0.66
CA THR A 203 13.19 -12.81 0.98
C THR A 203 14.44 -12.67 0.09
N ARG A 204 14.39 -11.83 -0.94
CA ARG A 204 15.53 -11.58 -1.83
C ARG A 204 16.50 -10.53 -1.28
N TRP A 205 17.70 -10.48 -1.86
CA TRP A 205 18.64 -9.38 -1.61
C TRP A 205 18.01 -8.03 -1.97
N GLY A 206 18.04 -7.08 -1.02
CA GLY A 206 17.35 -5.79 -1.14
C GLY A 206 15.89 -5.79 -0.70
N ALA A 207 15.46 -6.82 0.03
CA ALA A 207 14.17 -6.80 0.71
C ALA A 207 14.00 -5.54 1.59
N PRO A 208 12.80 -4.93 1.64
CA PRO A 208 12.55 -3.81 2.52
C PRO A 208 12.60 -4.23 3.98
N VAL A 209 13.03 -3.35 4.88
CA VAL A 209 13.05 -3.67 6.33
C VAL A 209 11.63 -3.70 6.93
N LEU A 210 10.71 -2.98 6.29
CA LEU A 210 9.30 -2.87 6.70
C LEU A 210 8.40 -2.77 5.45
N TRP A 211 7.29 -3.49 5.48
CA TRP A 211 6.19 -3.38 4.52
C TRP A 211 4.90 -3.02 5.26
N LEU A 212 4.40 -1.81 5.02
CA LEU A 212 3.11 -1.35 5.55
C LEU A 212 2.03 -1.59 4.51
N HIS A 213 0.86 -2.08 4.95
CA HIS A 213 -0.29 -2.14 4.07
C HIS A 213 -1.62 -1.87 4.75
N GLY A 214 -2.67 -1.74 3.93
CA GLY A 214 -4.06 -1.58 4.36
C GLY A 214 -4.94 -2.70 3.82
N HIS A 215 -6.18 -2.35 3.49
CA HIS A 215 -7.13 -3.19 2.74
C HIS A 215 -7.33 -4.60 3.31
N VAL A 216 -7.21 -4.76 4.63
CA VAL A 216 -7.44 -6.02 5.35
C VAL A 216 -8.39 -5.78 6.52
N PRO A 217 -9.17 -6.81 6.94
CA PRO A 217 -10.23 -6.62 7.93
C PRO A 217 -9.73 -6.45 9.37
N ARG A 218 -8.46 -6.76 9.65
CA ARG A 218 -7.89 -6.70 11.01
C ARG A 218 -6.41 -6.29 10.99
N PRO A 219 -5.89 -5.72 12.09
CA PRO A 219 -4.46 -5.48 12.21
C PRO A 219 -3.67 -6.79 12.16
N VAL A 220 -2.48 -6.72 11.55
CA VAL A 220 -1.53 -7.82 11.46
C VAL A 220 -0.12 -7.29 11.67
N SER A 221 0.75 -8.11 12.26
CA SER A 221 2.18 -7.86 12.37
C SER A 221 2.89 -9.21 12.33
N TYR A 222 3.70 -9.45 11.31
CA TYR A 222 4.49 -10.68 11.15
C TYR A 222 5.81 -10.37 10.43
N ARG A 223 6.65 -11.38 10.24
CA ARG A 223 7.93 -11.24 9.53
C ARG A 223 8.03 -12.33 8.46
N LEU A 224 8.49 -11.94 7.28
CA LEU A 224 8.82 -12.82 6.16
C LEU A 224 10.22 -12.46 5.66
N GLY A 225 11.15 -13.41 5.75
CA GLY A 225 12.57 -13.11 5.55
C GLY A 225 13.02 -11.96 6.45
N ASP A 226 13.64 -10.96 5.86
CA ASP A 226 14.13 -9.76 6.56
C ASP A 226 13.06 -8.67 6.71
N THR A 227 11.89 -8.85 6.07
CA THR A 227 10.83 -7.84 6.05
C THR A 227 9.86 -8.02 7.22
N ARG A 228 9.69 -6.98 8.04
CA ARG A 228 8.53 -6.89 8.95
C ARG A 228 7.31 -6.44 8.14
N VAL A 229 6.18 -7.15 8.20
CA VAL A 229 4.94 -6.76 7.52
C VAL A 229 3.92 -6.32 8.56
N VAL A 230 3.33 -5.13 8.40
CA VAL A 230 2.36 -4.57 9.35
C VAL A 230 1.17 -3.95 8.63
N ALA A 231 -0.03 -4.18 9.15
CA ALA A 231 -1.21 -3.40 8.81
C ALA A 231 -1.92 -2.93 10.08
N ASN A 232 -2.39 -1.68 10.05
CA ASN A 232 -3.17 -1.07 11.12
C ASN A 232 -4.44 -0.44 10.52
N PRO A 233 -5.40 -1.25 10.04
CA PRO A 233 -6.55 -0.75 9.30
C PRO A 233 -7.55 -0.07 10.23
N GLY A 234 -7.96 1.16 9.87
CA GLY A 234 -9.05 1.87 10.56
C GLY A 234 -10.44 1.23 10.38
N GLY A 235 -10.60 0.37 9.36
CA GLY A 235 -11.89 -0.21 8.99
C GLY A 235 -12.87 0.79 8.36
N PRO A 236 -14.04 0.33 7.88
CA PRO A 236 -15.08 1.20 7.34
C PRO A 236 -15.47 2.29 8.35
N ALA A 237 -15.61 3.53 7.87
CA ALA A 237 -15.90 4.70 8.71
C ALA A 237 -14.98 4.87 9.95
N ARG A 238 -13.76 4.31 9.90
CA ARG A 238 -12.80 4.27 11.02
C ARG A 238 -13.32 3.54 12.27
N GLY A 239 -14.22 2.57 12.08
CA GLY A 239 -14.89 1.84 13.16
C GLY A 239 -14.16 0.60 13.69
N ASN A 240 -12.94 0.28 13.22
CA ASN A 240 -12.21 -0.87 13.73
C ASN A 240 -11.69 -0.60 15.15
N PRO A 241 -12.17 -1.30 16.19
CA PRO A 241 -11.76 -1.06 17.57
C PRO A 241 -10.30 -1.46 17.84
N ARG A 242 -9.68 -2.23 16.94
CA ARG A 242 -8.27 -2.62 17.05
C ARG A 242 -7.32 -1.69 16.31
N PHE A 243 -7.83 -0.64 15.66
CA PHE A 243 -6.98 0.40 15.09
C PHE A 243 -6.25 1.13 16.20
N ASP A 244 -4.93 1.20 16.10
CA ASP A 244 -4.10 1.94 17.05
C ASP A 244 -3.64 3.28 16.44
N PRO A 245 -4.28 4.42 16.79
CA PRO A 245 -3.86 5.72 16.31
C PRO A 245 -2.50 6.18 16.87
N ALA A 246 -1.97 5.49 17.90
CA ALA A 246 -0.69 5.77 18.53
C ALA A 246 0.46 4.89 18.02
N LEU A 247 0.19 3.99 17.05
CA LEU A 247 1.18 3.01 16.61
C LEU A 247 2.45 3.70 16.07
N VAL A 248 3.57 3.42 16.74
CA VAL A 248 4.91 3.82 16.29
C VAL A 248 5.69 2.56 15.93
N LEU A 249 6.37 2.61 14.79
CA LEU A 249 7.21 1.52 14.29
C LEU A 249 8.62 2.06 14.11
N GLU A 250 9.60 1.34 14.67
CA GLU A 250 11.01 1.60 14.46
C GLU A 250 11.50 0.82 13.25
N VAL A 251 12.32 1.48 12.43
CA VAL A 251 12.93 0.92 11.22
C VAL A 251 14.42 1.10 11.22
#